data_AF-A0AAP0NEF0-F1
#
_entry.id   AF-A0AAP0NEF0-F1
#
_cell.length_a   1.000
_cell.length_b   1.000
_cell.length_c   1.000
_cell.angle_alpha   90.00
_cell.angle_beta   90.00
_cell.angle_gamma   90.00
#
_symmetry.space_group_name_H-M   'P 1'
#
loop_
_entity.id
_entity.type
_entity.pdbx_description
1 polymer ?
#
loop_
_entity_poly.entity_id
_entity_poly.type
_entity_poly.pdbx_seq_one_letter_code
_entity_poly.pdbx_strand_id
1 'polypeptide(L)'
;MAQSHRRIDSTGAIAPPPTGIKVGALSLFAVLGIPLAVTYSIPFALASIFSNTSGAGQGLSLGVLNLAIVIPQMVVSVASGPWDALFGGGNLPAFVVGAIAAAASGVFALTMLPSPPPDVPVTKIESTRSTTQP
;
A
#
# COMPACT_ATOMS: atom_id res chain seq x y z
N MET A 1 -15.64 -21.59 8.54
CA MET A 1 -17.09 -21.31 8.72
C MET A 1 -17.64 -20.35 7.65
N ALA A 2 -17.28 -20.53 6.37
CA ALA A 2 -17.71 -19.65 5.27
C ALA A 2 -19.06 -20.06 4.63
N GLN A 3 -19.84 -20.93 5.29
CA GLN A 3 -21.06 -21.50 4.71
C GLN A 3 -22.32 -20.68 5.02
N SER A 4 -22.35 -19.90 6.12
CA SER A 4 -23.58 -19.27 6.61
C SER A 4 -24.05 -18.01 5.85
N HIS A 5 -23.31 -17.56 4.82
CA HIS A 5 -23.67 -16.37 4.02
C HIS A 5 -23.73 -16.63 2.50
N ARG A 6 -23.63 -17.90 2.08
CA ARG A 6 -23.81 -18.23 0.66
C ARG A 6 -25.29 -18.09 0.31
N ARG A 7 -25.63 -17.07 -0.47
CA ARG A 7 -26.90 -17.06 -1.19
C ARG A 7 -26.84 -18.17 -2.22
N ILE A 8 -27.79 -19.08 -2.17
CA ILE A 8 -27.94 -20.16 -3.14
C ILE A 8 -28.99 -19.70 -4.14
N ASP A 9 -28.67 -19.72 -5.43
CA ASP A 9 -29.66 -19.39 -6.46
C ASP A 9 -30.66 -20.54 -6.65
N SER A 10 -31.70 -20.34 -7.45
CA SER A 10 -32.78 -21.31 -7.71
C SER A 10 -32.33 -22.69 -8.23
N THR A 11 -31.08 -22.84 -8.66
CA THR A 11 -30.45 -24.06 -9.18
C THR A 11 -29.56 -24.79 -8.16
N GLY A 12 -29.45 -24.29 -6.93
CA GLY A 12 -28.56 -24.87 -5.92
C GLY A 12 -27.11 -24.39 -6.01
N ALA A 13 -26.79 -23.53 -6.99
CA ALA A 13 -25.46 -22.94 -7.16
C ALA A 13 -25.24 -21.75 -6.22
N ILE A 14 -23.97 -21.47 -5.91
CA ILE A 14 -23.58 -20.30 -5.11
C ILE A 14 -23.85 -19.05 -5.96
N ALA A 15 -24.84 -18.25 -5.54
CA ALA A 15 -25.20 -17.03 -6.23
C ALA A 15 -24.00 -16.06 -6.23
N PRO A 16 -23.67 -15.46 -7.39
CA PRO A 16 -22.58 -14.49 -7.47
C PRO A 16 -22.87 -13.27 -6.57
N PRO A 17 -21.83 -12.62 -6.02
CA PRO A 17 -22.04 -11.43 -5.20
C PRO A 17 -22.71 -10.33 -6.03
N PRO A 18 -23.66 -9.57 -5.44
CA PRO A 18 -24.33 -8.46 -6.11
C PRO A 18 -23.35 -7.51 -6.80
N THR A 19 -23.73 -7.00 -7.97
CA THR A 19 -22.88 -6.12 -8.79
C THR A 19 -22.34 -4.92 -7.98
N GLY A 20 -23.16 -4.35 -7.09
CA GLY A 20 -22.73 -3.25 -6.20
C GLY A 20 -21.56 -3.61 -5.27
N ILE A 21 -21.50 -4.84 -4.77
CA ILE A 21 -20.39 -5.31 -3.92
C ILE A 21 -19.11 -5.46 -4.75
N LYS A 22 -19.22 -6.01 -5.97
CA LYS A 22 -18.07 -6.13 -6.87
C LYS A 22 -17.50 -4.76 -7.23
N VAL A 23 -18.37 -3.82 -7.60
CA VAL A 23 -17.97 -2.45 -7.94
C VAL A 23 -17.35 -1.76 -6.72
N GLY A 24 -17.98 -1.84 -5.54
CA GLY A 24 -17.46 -1.25 -4.31
C GLY A 24 -16.09 -1.81 -3.89
N ALA A 25 -15.89 -3.12 -4.00
CA ALA A 25 -14.61 -3.75 -3.71
C ALA A 25 -13.52 -3.34 -4.71
N LEU A 26 -13.84 -3.31 -6.01
CA LEU A 26 -12.90 -2.85 -7.05
C LEU A 26 -12.53 -1.38 -6.88
N SER A 27 -13.48 -0.51 -6.55
CA SER A 27 -13.21 0.90 -6.30
C SER A 27 -12.34 1.11 -5.07
N LEU A 28 -12.62 0.40 -3.96
CA LEU A 28 -11.83 0.50 -2.74
C LEU A 28 -10.40 -0.01 -2.97
N PHE A 29 -10.25 -1.13 -3.66
CA PHE A 29 -8.97 -1.70 -4.02
C PHE A 29 -8.16 -0.76 -4.93
N ALA A 30 -8.80 -0.12 -5.90
CA ALA A 30 -8.13 0.83 -6.78
C ALA A 30 -7.67 2.09 -6.03
N VAL A 31 -8.56 2.71 -5.25
CA VAL A 31 -8.28 3.96 -4.53
C VAL A 31 -7.21 3.79 -3.45
N LEU A 32 -7.21 2.67 -2.73
CA LEU A 32 -6.19 2.40 -1.70
C LEU A 32 -4.93 1.74 -2.28
N GLY A 33 -5.09 0.86 -3.28
CA GLY A 33 -4.01 0.04 -3.82
C GLY A 33 -3.04 0.82 -4.70
N ILE A 34 -3.53 1.70 -5.58
CA ILE A 34 -2.65 2.46 -6.50
C ILE A 34 -1.70 3.37 -5.70
N PRO A 35 -2.16 4.22 -4.76
CA PRO A 35 -1.25 5.06 -3.97
C PRO A 35 -0.28 4.26 -3.07
N LEU A 36 -0.74 3.16 -2.46
CA LEU A 36 0.12 2.30 -1.65
C LEU A 36 1.22 1.64 -2.49
N ALA A 37 0.90 1.15 -3.69
CA ALA A 37 1.87 0.57 -4.60
C ALA A 37 2.97 1.59 -4.96
N VAL A 38 2.60 2.84 -5.22
CA VAL A 38 3.56 3.93 -5.49
C VAL A 38 4.42 4.21 -4.25
N THR A 39 3.81 4.27 -3.07
CA THR A 39 4.49 4.56 -1.80
C THR A 39 5.52 3.50 -1.43
N TYR A 40 5.27 2.22 -1.75
CA TYR A 40 6.26 1.15 -1.53
C TYR A 40 7.26 1.03 -2.68
N SER A 41 6.86 1.28 -3.92
CA SER A 41 7.75 1.11 -5.08
C SER A 41 8.83 2.18 -5.17
N ILE A 42 8.52 3.44 -4.83
CA ILE A 42 9.49 4.54 -4.93
C ILE A 42 10.69 4.33 -3.97
N PRO A 43 10.50 4.11 -2.66
CA PRO A 43 11.62 3.85 -1.75
C PRO A 43 12.39 2.58 -2.11
N PHE A 44 11.70 1.57 -2.65
CA PHE A 44 12.32 0.28 -2.99
C PHE A 44 13.23 0.42 -4.21
N ALA A 45 12.79 1.16 -5.22
CA ALA A 45 13.60 1.52 -6.37
C ALA A 45 14.81 2.38 -5.95
N LEU A 46 14.59 3.39 -5.10
CA LEU A 46 15.66 4.26 -4.62
C LEU A 46 16.71 3.50 -3.79
N ALA A 47 16.29 2.66 -2.85
CA ALA A 47 17.20 1.84 -2.03
C ALA A 47 17.99 0.82 -2.89
N SER A 48 17.40 0.31 -3.96
CA SER A 48 18.10 -0.53 -4.95
C SER A 48 19.18 0.24 -5.72
N ILE A 49 18.85 1.45 -6.19
CA ILE A 49 19.77 2.31 -6.95
C ILE A 49 20.92 2.81 -6.06
N PHE A 50 20.61 3.30 -4.86
CA PHE A 50 21.62 3.79 -3.92
C PHE A 50 22.56 2.69 -3.42
N SER A 51 22.07 1.46 -3.24
CA SER A 51 22.92 0.33 -2.86
C SER A 51 23.90 -0.08 -3.97
N ASN A 52 23.54 0.12 -5.23
CA ASN A 52 24.45 -0.08 -6.36
C ASN A 52 25.55 1.00 -6.40
N THR A 53 25.23 2.25 -6.09
CA THR A 53 26.23 3.35 -6.02
C THR A 53 27.09 3.31 -4.76
N SER A 54 26.58 2.76 -3.66
CA SER A 54 27.29 2.67 -2.36
C SER A 54 28.09 1.37 -2.18
N GLY A 55 28.13 0.49 -3.19
CA GLY A 55 28.92 -0.75 -3.18
C GLY A 55 28.31 -1.94 -2.43
N ALA A 56 27.09 -1.81 -1.89
CA ALA A 56 26.40 -2.86 -1.13
C ALA A 56 25.67 -3.90 -1.99
N GLY A 57 25.67 -3.72 -3.32
CA GLY A 57 25.10 -4.66 -4.29
C GLY A 57 23.58 -4.52 -4.42
N GLN A 58 23.11 -4.47 -5.68
CA GLN A 58 21.69 -4.26 -6.00
C GLN A 58 20.81 -5.44 -5.52
N GLY A 59 21.30 -6.68 -5.66
CA GLY A 59 20.56 -7.88 -5.27
C GLY A 59 20.39 -8.06 -3.76
N LEU A 60 21.39 -7.66 -2.96
CA LEU A 60 21.31 -7.74 -1.49
C LEU A 60 20.30 -6.75 -0.93
N SER A 61 20.29 -5.51 -1.43
CA SER A 61 19.31 -4.48 -1.04
C SER A 61 17.88 -4.91 -1.40
N LEU A 62 17.66 -5.40 -2.62
CA LEU A 62 16.35 -5.93 -3.03
C LEU A 62 15.91 -7.14 -2.19
N GLY A 63 16.84 -8.00 -1.77
CA GLY A 63 16.57 -9.11 -0.85
C GLY A 63 16.15 -8.65 0.55
N VAL A 64 16.88 -7.69 1.13
CA VAL A 64 16.56 -7.12 2.45
C VAL A 64 15.25 -6.33 2.42
N LEU A 65 14.96 -5.60 1.34
CA LEU A 65 13.68 -4.90 1.16
C LEU A 65 12.49 -5.87 1.10
N ASN A 66 12.64 -7.02 0.45
CA ASN A 66 11.62 -8.07 0.48
C ASN A 66 11.40 -8.60 1.89
N LEU A 67 12.46 -8.85 2.65
CA LEU A 67 12.36 -9.27 4.05
C LEU A 67 11.68 -8.19 4.91
N ALA A 68 11.93 -6.90 4.64
CA ALA A 68 11.29 -5.80 5.33
C ALA A 68 9.77 -5.73 5.10
N ILE A 69 9.24 -6.23 3.97
CA ILE A 69 7.79 -6.38 3.77
C ILE A 69 7.28 -7.68 4.37
N VAL A 70 8.00 -8.79 4.18
CA VAL A 70 7.55 -10.12 4.57
C VAL A 70 7.46 -10.26 6.09
N ILE A 71 8.39 -9.68 6.86
CA ILE A 71 8.38 -9.80 8.33
C ILE A 71 7.09 -9.19 8.93
N PRO A 72 6.69 -7.94 8.59
CA PRO A 72 5.39 -7.40 8.99
C PRO A 72 4.22 -8.25 8.53
N GLN A 73 4.25 -8.78 7.30
CA GLN A 73 3.19 -9.66 6.79
C GLN A 73 3.05 -10.95 7.63
N MET A 74 4.16 -11.53 8.05
CA MET A 74 4.16 -12.71 8.92
C MET A 74 3.54 -12.40 10.28
N VAL A 75 3.86 -11.24 10.87
CA VAL A 75 3.25 -10.79 12.13
C VAL A 75 1.75 -10.60 11.98
N VAL A 76 1.30 -9.90 10.92
CA VAL A 76 -0.12 -9.68 10.64
C VAL A 76 -0.84 -11.02 10.41
N SER A 77 -0.24 -11.94 9.66
CA SER A 77 -0.80 -13.27 9.39
C SER A 77 -1.01 -14.07 10.68
N VAL A 78 0.02 -14.14 11.54
CA VAL A 78 -0.07 -14.85 12.82
C VAL A 78 -1.08 -14.20 13.77
N ALA A 79 -1.12 -12.87 13.83
CA ALA A 79 -2.04 -12.14 14.68
C ALA A 79 -3.50 -12.20 14.18
N SER A 80 -3.73 -12.39 12.88
CA SER A 80 -5.06 -12.37 12.28
C SER A 80 -5.97 -13.51 12.75
N GLY A 81 -5.42 -14.71 13.01
CA GLY A 81 -6.20 -15.86 13.47
C GLY A 81 -6.83 -15.65 14.85
N PRO A 82 -6.04 -15.34 15.90
CA PRO A 82 -6.58 -14.99 17.21
C PRO A 82 -7.51 -13.78 17.18
N TRP A 83 -7.18 -12.75 16.38
CA TRP A 83 -8.02 -11.57 16.22
C TRP A 83 -9.40 -11.92 15.65
N ASP A 84 -9.44 -12.70 14.57
CA ASP A 84 -10.68 -13.15 13.94
C ASP A 84 -11.53 -13.97 14.94
N ALA A 85 -10.91 -14.85 15.72
CA ALA A 85 -11.59 -15.64 16.74
C ALA A 85 -12.18 -14.78 17.88
N LEU A 86 -11.46 -13.75 18.32
CA LEU A 86 -11.90 -12.86 19.41
C LEU A 86 -13.12 -12.01 19.03
N PHE A 87 -13.29 -11.67 17.75
CA PHE A 87 -14.40 -10.84 17.28
C PHE A 87 -15.49 -11.61 16.52
N GLY A 88 -15.54 -12.94 16.66
CA GLY A 88 -16.65 -13.76 16.17
C GLY A 88 -16.52 -14.27 14.73
N GLY A 89 -15.30 -14.34 14.19
CA GLY A 89 -14.98 -15.01 12.93
C GLY A 89 -15.35 -14.22 11.67
N GLY A 90 -15.28 -12.89 11.75
CA GLY A 90 -15.63 -12.01 10.64
C GLY A 90 -14.64 -10.86 10.45
N ASN A 91 -14.56 -10.37 9.22
CA ASN A 91 -13.56 -9.38 8.80
C ASN A 91 -13.95 -7.93 9.14
N LEU A 92 -15.22 -7.68 9.48
CA LEU A 92 -15.77 -6.33 9.73
C LEU A 92 -15.03 -5.58 10.87
N PRO A 93 -14.79 -6.18 12.05
CA PRO A 93 -14.03 -5.57 13.12
C PRO A 93 -12.63 -5.11 12.70
N ALA A 94 -11.92 -5.92 11.90
CA ALA A 94 -10.61 -5.55 11.38
C ALA A 94 -10.67 -4.36 10.42
N PHE A 95 -11.69 -4.31 9.55
CA PHE A 95 -11.88 -3.16 8.65
C PHE A 95 -12.22 -1.87 9.40
N VAL A 96 -13.04 -1.94 10.45
CA VAL A 96 -13.40 -0.76 11.25
C VAL A 96 -12.18 -0.20 11.99
N VAL A 97 -11.40 -1.07 12.64
CA VAL A 97 -10.15 -0.66 13.30
C VAL A 97 -9.17 -0.07 12.29
N GLY A 98 -9.04 -0.70 11.12
CA GLY A 98 -8.21 -0.18 10.02
C GLY A 98 -8.66 1.20 9.53
N ALA A 99 -9.97 1.42 9.38
CA ALA A 99 -10.52 2.70 8.95
C ALA A 99 -10.27 3.82 9.98
N ILE A 100 -10.44 3.54 11.27
CA ILE A 100 -10.14 4.50 12.34
C ILE A 100 -8.65 4.82 12.38
N ALA A 101 -7.79 3.80 12.30
CA ALA A 101 -6.34 3.99 12.28
C ALA A 101 -5.88 4.81 11.06
N ALA A 102 -6.45 4.56 9.88
CA ALA A 102 -6.17 5.33 8.67
C ALA A 102 -6.61 6.79 8.80
N ALA A 103 -7.80 7.06 9.36
CA ALA A 103 -8.28 8.41 9.60
C ALA A 103 -7.38 9.17 10.59
N ALA A 104 -7.00 8.53 11.71
CA ALA A 104 -6.09 9.11 12.68
C ALA A 104 -4.72 9.42 12.06
N SER A 105 -4.16 8.48 11.29
CA SER A 105 -2.91 8.67 10.55
C SER A 105 -2.99 9.84 9.58
N GLY A 106 -4.10 9.98 8.85
CA GLY A 106 -4.34 11.12 7.96
C GLY A 106 -4.39 12.46 8.69
N VAL A 107 -5.05 12.53 9.85
CA VAL A 107 -5.06 13.73 10.69
C VAL A 107 -3.66 14.07 11.17
N PHE A 108 -2.92 13.09 11.72
CA PHE A 108 -1.54 13.30 12.15
C PHE A 108 -0.64 13.76 11.01
N ALA A 109 -0.78 13.18 9.81
CA ALA A 109 -0.03 13.61 8.64
C ALA A 109 -0.29 15.09 8.32
N LEU A 110 -1.56 15.53 8.34
CA LEU A 110 -1.89 16.93 8.04
C LEU A 110 -1.47 17.91 9.16
N THR A 111 -1.42 17.48 10.42
CA THR A 111 -1.11 18.37 11.55
C THR A 111 0.35 18.37 11.98
N MET A 112 1.09 17.27 11.76
CA MET A 112 2.48 17.12 12.21
C MET A 112 3.51 17.19 11.08
N LEU A 113 3.13 17.06 9.80
CA LEU A 113 4.10 17.27 8.71
C LEU A 113 4.43 18.77 8.60
N PRO A 114 5.70 19.17 8.73
CA PRO A 114 6.13 20.52 8.41
C PRO A 114 5.81 20.82 6.95
N SER A 115 5.36 22.05 6.66
CA SER A 115 5.08 22.46 5.29
C SER A 115 6.27 22.14 4.37
N PRO A 116 6.04 21.56 3.18
CA PRO A 116 7.09 21.37 2.19
C PRO A 116 7.82 22.70 1.99
N PRO A 117 9.17 22.72 1.96
CA PRO A 117 9.90 23.93 1.62
C PRO A 117 9.35 24.48 0.28
N PRO A 118 9.11 25.79 0.16
CA PRO A 118 8.62 26.38 -1.08
C PRO A 118 9.51 25.92 -2.24
N ASP A 119 8.86 25.49 -3.33
CA ASP A 119 9.50 24.93 -4.52
C ASP A 119 10.76 25.72 -4.86
N VAL A 120 11.91 25.04 -4.89
CA VAL A 120 13.11 25.60 -5.48
C VAL A 120 12.73 25.87 -6.94
N PRO A 121 12.71 27.13 -7.41
CA PRO A 121 12.35 27.42 -8.78
C PRO A 121 13.25 26.55 -9.66
N VAL A 122 12.65 25.83 -10.61
CA VAL A 122 13.36 25.08 -11.65
C VAL A 122 14.11 26.11 -12.50
N THR A 123 15.19 26.63 -11.96
CA THR A 123 16.04 27.62 -12.59
C THR A 123 16.92 26.83 -13.53
N LYS A 124 16.45 26.73 -14.77
CA LYS A 124 17.28 26.85 -15.95
C LYS A 124 18.32 25.74 -16.14
N ILE A 125 17.85 24.54 -16.52
CA ILE A 125 18.67 23.56 -17.27
C ILE A 125 18.76 23.94 -18.77
N GLU A 126 18.47 25.21 -19.12
CA GLU A 126 18.52 25.72 -20.50
C GLU A 126 19.70 26.68 -20.75
N SER A 127 20.63 26.82 -19.80
CA SER A 127 21.78 27.75 -19.95
C SER A 127 23.14 27.08 -20.12
N THR A 128 23.19 25.79 -20.47
CA THR A 128 24.46 25.09 -20.76
C THR A 128 24.52 24.44 -22.14
N ARG A 129 23.49 24.63 -22.98
CA ARG A 129 23.48 24.13 -24.38
C ARG A 129 23.93 25.13 -25.44
N SER A 130 24.46 26.30 -25.07
CA SER A 130 24.77 27.36 -26.05
C SER A 130 26.23 27.84 -26.06
N THR A 131 27.20 27.08 -25.53
CA THR A 131 28.64 27.49 -25.61
C THR A 131 29.56 26.35 -26.02
N THR A 132 29.15 25.51 -26.96
CA THR A 132 30.11 24.66 -27.68
C THR A 132 29.57 24.27 -29.04
N GLN A 133 29.83 25.10 -30.05
CA GLN A 133 30.10 24.61 -31.39
C GLN A 133 31.20 25.47 -32.06
N PRO A 134 32.07 24.83 -32.86
CA PRO A 134 33.33 25.37 -33.37
C PRO A 134 33.15 26.35 -34.54
#